data_AF-A0A914UCH7-F1
#
_entry.id   AF-A0A914UCH7-F1
#
_cell.length_a   1.000
_cell.length_b   1.000
_cell.length_c   1.000
_cell.angle_alpha   90.00
_cell.angle_beta   90.00
_cell.angle_gamma   90.00
#
_symmetry.space_group_name_H-M   'P 1'
#
loop_
_entity.id
_entity.type
_entity.pdbx_description
1 polymer ?
#
loop_
_entity_poly.entity_id
_entity_poly.type
_entity_poly.pdbx_seq_one_letter_code
_entity_poly.pdbx_strand_id
1 'polypeptide(L)'
;MFASGFTERHDLEQYFWTEETVEKLMKALEIYFEECCCLTTPSLAHAWHLQNREEYCFDIDQRFEYLPKFRYFDLLSPGKVDEQFKIVVFDPPFFYISMDKIFKAVCAVVKNDFKTKILIGFLKREEKELMKYFGVFGIKPTNFVLEYATVKPNKWKNYCLYSNVDLPGIRKITKR
;
A
#
# COMPACT_ATOMS: atom_id res chain seq x y z
N MET A 1 -10.15 -3.33 13.74
CA MET A 1 -9.07 -2.33 13.89
C MET A 1 -8.12 -2.66 15.03
N PHE A 2 -7.00 -1.93 15.11
CA PHE A 2 -6.03 -2.04 16.20
C PHE A 2 -6.67 -1.85 17.59
N ALA A 3 -6.00 -2.36 18.62
CA ALA A 3 -6.43 -2.23 20.00
C ALA A 3 -6.57 -0.76 20.45
N SER A 4 -7.43 -0.53 21.45
CA SER A 4 -7.63 0.79 22.06
C SER A 4 -6.29 1.39 22.51
N GLY A 5 -6.03 2.65 22.14
CA GLY A 5 -4.78 3.36 22.42
C GLY A 5 -3.70 3.23 21.34
N PHE A 6 -3.88 2.40 20.32
CA PHE A 6 -2.99 2.38 19.17
C PHE A 6 -3.29 3.54 18.22
N THR A 7 -2.48 4.59 18.26
CA THR A 7 -2.65 5.80 17.45
C THR A 7 -1.70 5.85 16.27
N GLU A 8 -2.17 6.50 15.20
CA GLU A 8 -1.36 6.86 14.03
C GLU A 8 -0.14 7.68 14.44
N ARG A 9 1.00 7.38 13.82
CA ARG A 9 2.23 8.16 13.93
C ARG A 9 2.34 9.17 12.79
N HIS A 10 1.80 10.36 13.00
CA HIS A 10 1.85 11.43 12.01
C HIS A 10 3.27 11.95 11.75
N ASP A 11 4.21 11.75 12.68
CA ASP A 11 5.64 11.98 12.46
C ASP A 11 6.21 11.08 11.34
N LEU A 12 5.58 9.93 11.09
CA LEU A 12 5.89 9.02 10.00
C LEU A 12 4.94 9.18 8.79
N GLU A 13 4.03 10.16 8.82
CA GLU A 13 2.89 10.28 7.88
C GLU A 13 2.03 9.01 7.78
N GLN A 14 1.90 8.29 8.90
CA GLN A 14 1.04 7.12 8.96
C GLN A 14 -0.43 7.55 8.99
N TYR A 15 -1.19 7.17 7.97
CA TYR A 15 -2.64 7.33 7.91
C TYR A 15 -3.27 5.99 7.59
N PHE A 16 -4.09 5.47 8.49
CA PHE A 16 -4.75 4.20 8.27
C PHE A 16 -6.00 4.38 7.41
N TRP A 17 -6.22 3.41 6.53
CA TRP A 17 -7.50 3.26 5.85
C TRP A 17 -8.64 2.96 6.83
N THR A 18 -9.87 3.29 6.43
CA THR A 18 -11.07 2.88 7.16
C THR A 18 -11.20 1.36 7.19
N GLU A 19 -11.93 0.82 8.18
CA GLU A 19 -12.26 -0.62 8.23
C GLU A 19 -12.91 -1.09 6.93
N GLU A 20 -13.86 -0.31 6.42
CA GLU A 20 -14.55 -0.60 5.15
C GLU A 20 -13.57 -0.66 3.96
N THR A 21 -12.59 0.24 3.90
CA THR A 21 -11.56 0.21 2.84
C THR A 21 -10.70 -1.05 2.96
N VAL A 22 -10.25 -1.38 4.18
CA VAL A 22 -9.44 -2.57 4.44
C VAL A 22 -10.20 -3.85 4.08
N GLU A 23 -11.45 -4.00 4.50
CA GLU A 23 -12.29 -5.17 4.20
C GLU A 23 -12.48 -5.37 2.69
N LYS A 24 -12.75 -4.29 1.94
CA LYS A 24 -12.89 -4.35 0.48
C LYS A 24 -11.57 -4.76 -0.19
N LEU A 25 -10.43 -4.24 0.27
CA LEU A 25 -9.11 -4.63 -0.24
C LEU A 25 -8.81 -6.10 0.06
N MET A 26 -9.04 -6.56 1.30
CA MET A 26 -8.86 -7.96 1.68
C MET A 26 -9.66 -8.89 0.76
N LYS A 27 -10.94 -8.59 0.54
CA LYS A 27 -11.81 -9.35 -0.36
C LYS A 27 -11.31 -9.35 -1.81
N ALA A 28 -10.79 -8.21 -2.30
CA ALA A 28 -10.26 -8.11 -3.65
C ALA A 28 -8.96 -8.90 -3.85
N LEU A 29 -8.18 -9.06 -2.78
CA LEU A 29 -6.85 -9.68 -2.75
C LEU A 29 -6.87 -11.15 -2.29
N GLU A 30 -8.05 -11.75 -2.14
CA GLU A 30 -8.20 -13.11 -1.64
C GLU A 30 -7.42 -14.14 -2.47
N ILE A 31 -7.34 -13.95 -3.78
CA ILE A 31 -6.62 -14.85 -4.70
C ILE A 31 -5.09 -14.80 -4.58
N TYR A 32 -4.55 -13.88 -3.78
CA TYR A 32 -3.10 -13.68 -3.56
C TYR A 32 -2.66 -14.04 -2.14
N PHE A 33 -3.35 -15.02 -1.51
CA PHE A 33 -2.98 -15.55 -0.20
C PHE A 33 -1.50 -15.92 -0.12
N GLU A 34 -0.80 -15.38 0.88
CA GLU A 34 0.64 -15.54 1.16
C GLU A 34 1.60 -14.99 0.09
N GLU A 35 1.07 -14.35 -0.95
CA GLU A 35 1.84 -13.80 -2.07
C GLU A 35 1.75 -12.27 -2.14
N CYS A 36 1.20 -11.65 -1.08
CA CYS A 36 0.97 -10.23 -0.95
C CYS A 36 1.99 -9.57 -0.02
N CYS A 37 2.57 -8.46 -0.47
CA CYS A 37 3.35 -7.57 0.38
C CYS A 37 2.53 -6.32 0.74
N CYS A 38 2.25 -6.14 2.02
CA CYS A 38 1.79 -4.89 2.60
C CYS A 38 2.99 -3.97 2.85
N LEU A 39 3.34 -3.15 1.86
CA LEU A 39 4.38 -2.13 2.00
C LEU A 39 3.72 -0.87 2.59
N THR A 40 4.20 -0.38 3.72
CA THR A 40 3.65 0.78 4.48
C THR A 40 2.13 0.74 4.68
N THR A 41 1.53 -0.45 4.68
CA THR A 41 0.08 -0.67 4.83
C THR A 41 -0.20 -1.67 5.97
N PRO A 42 0.29 -1.37 7.20
CA PRO A 42 0.28 -2.32 8.31
C PRO A 42 -1.15 -2.64 8.80
N SER A 43 -2.11 -1.74 8.59
CA SER A 43 -3.53 -1.99 8.89
C SER A 43 -4.11 -3.16 8.08
N LEU A 44 -3.67 -3.33 6.83
CA LEU A 44 -4.10 -4.44 5.98
C LEU A 44 -3.49 -5.76 6.44
N ALA A 45 -2.19 -5.79 6.75
CA ALA A 45 -1.52 -6.97 7.30
C ALA A 45 -2.11 -7.39 8.66
N HIS A 46 -2.38 -6.42 9.53
CA HIS A 46 -3.02 -6.66 10.82
C HIS A 46 -4.43 -7.24 10.66
N ALA A 47 -5.24 -6.71 9.75
CA ALA A 47 -6.59 -7.20 9.54
C ALA A 47 -6.62 -8.66 9.05
N TRP A 48 -5.66 -9.06 8.20
CA TRP A 48 -5.45 -10.46 7.85
C TRP A 48 -4.99 -11.31 9.03
N HIS A 49 -4.09 -10.80 9.86
CA HIS A 49 -3.61 -11.52 11.04
C HIS A 49 -4.77 -11.87 12.00
N LEU A 50 -5.74 -10.97 12.18
CA LEU A 50 -6.96 -11.24 12.95
C LEU A 50 -7.82 -12.39 12.38
N GLN A 51 -7.64 -12.73 11.10
CA GLN A 51 -8.32 -13.83 10.41
C GLN A 51 -7.42 -15.09 10.28
N ASN A 52 -6.33 -15.16 11.03
CA ASN A 52 -5.32 -16.24 10.94
C ASN A 52 -4.66 -16.34 9.55
N ARG A 53 -4.58 -15.22 8.82
CA ARG A 53 -3.84 -15.09 7.57
C ARG A 53 -2.61 -14.22 7.80
N GLU A 54 -1.44 -14.73 7.42
CA GLU A 54 -0.19 -14.01 7.60
C GLU A 54 0.34 -13.52 6.26
N GLU A 55 0.35 -12.20 6.06
CA GLU A 55 0.94 -11.53 4.90
C GLU A 55 2.16 -10.73 5.33
N TYR A 56 3.08 -10.48 4.38
CA TYR A 56 4.28 -9.72 4.67
C TYR A 56 3.95 -8.26 4.94
N CYS A 57 4.49 -7.71 6.01
CA CYS A 57 4.32 -6.30 6.39
C CYS A 57 5.69 -5.63 6.42
N PHE A 58 5.91 -4.70 5.50
CA PHE A 58 7.16 -3.96 5.37
C PHE A 58 6.88 -2.53 5.82
N ASP A 59 7.35 -2.16 7.00
CA ASP A 59 7.09 -0.85 7.59
C ASP A 59 8.29 -0.39 8.43
N ILE A 60 8.43 0.92 8.62
CA ILE A 60 9.45 1.52 9.49
C ILE A 60 9.01 1.47 10.96
N ASP A 61 7.70 1.37 11.22
CA ASP A 61 7.11 1.38 12.55
C ASP A 61 7.18 -0.01 13.21
N GLN A 62 8.21 -0.21 14.04
CA GLN A 62 8.46 -1.46 14.77
C GLN A 62 7.34 -1.85 15.75
N ARG A 63 6.36 -0.98 16.02
CA ARG A 63 5.16 -1.37 16.79
C ARG A 63 4.37 -2.51 16.14
N PHE A 64 4.60 -2.81 14.86
CA PHE A 64 4.01 -3.94 14.15
C PHE A 64 4.87 -5.22 14.17
N GLU A 65 5.97 -5.28 14.92
CA GLU A 65 6.83 -6.48 15.04
C GLU A 65 6.11 -7.71 15.61
N TYR A 66 4.94 -7.54 16.23
CA TYR A 66 4.09 -8.66 16.63
C TYR A 66 3.47 -9.42 15.44
N LEU A 67 3.47 -8.83 14.23
CA LEU A 67 2.98 -9.53 13.03
C LEU A 67 4.03 -10.57 12.58
N PRO A 68 3.67 -11.85 12.39
CA PRO A 68 4.62 -12.94 12.13
C PRO A 68 5.55 -12.73 10.92
N LYS A 69 5.05 -12.06 9.88
CA LYS A 69 5.80 -11.74 8.64
C LYS A 69 6.17 -10.26 8.56
N PHE A 70 6.33 -9.58 9.70
CA PHE A 70 6.87 -8.23 9.74
C PHE A 70 8.33 -8.21 9.29
N ARG A 71 8.69 -7.14 8.57
CA ARG A 71 10.06 -6.78 8.21
C ARG A 71 10.21 -5.28 8.42
N TYR A 72 11.19 -4.90 9.23
CA TYR A 72 11.61 -3.51 9.30
C TYR A 72 12.08 -3.06 7.91
N PHE A 73 11.48 -1.99 7.39
CA PHE A 73 11.79 -1.51 6.05
C PHE A 73 11.74 0.02 5.99
N ASP A 74 12.91 0.64 5.81
CA ASP A 74 13.05 2.08 5.60
C ASP A 74 13.07 2.40 4.10
N LEU A 75 12.09 3.18 3.64
CA LEU A 75 12.01 3.63 2.23
C LEU A 75 13.20 4.52 1.81
N LEU A 76 13.87 5.19 2.75
CA LEU A 76 15.04 6.04 2.46
C LEU A 76 16.31 5.23 2.22
N SER A 77 16.38 4.04 2.83
CA SER A 77 17.50 3.11 2.80
C SER A 77 17.00 1.66 2.68
N PRO A 78 16.40 1.27 1.54
CA PRO A 78 15.80 -0.05 1.38
C PRO A 78 16.85 -1.15 1.53
N GLY A 79 16.62 -2.05 2.48
CA GLY A 79 17.45 -3.22 2.70
C GLY A 79 17.29 -4.28 1.60
N LYS A 80 18.03 -5.37 1.73
CA LYS A 80 17.87 -6.55 0.87
C LYS A 80 16.51 -7.21 1.15
N VAL A 81 15.78 -7.53 0.09
CA VAL A 81 14.51 -8.26 0.15
C VAL A 81 14.71 -9.64 -0.47
N ASP A 82 14.60 -10.69 0.32
CA ASP A 82 14.85 -12.07 -0.13
C ASP A 82 13.57 -12.71 -0.68
N GLU A 83 12.42 -12.27 -0.20
CA GLU A 83 11.09 -12.72 -0.59
C GLU A 83 10.71 -12.32 -2.04
N GLN A 84 9.72 -13.00 -2.61
CA GLN A 84 9.14 -12.66 -3.91
C GLN A 84 7.63 -12.56 -3.76
N PHE A 85 7.03 -11.55 -4.38
CA PHE A 85 5.62 -11.24 -4.25
C PHE A 85 4.95 -11.24 -5.62
N LYS A 86 3.71 -11.76 -5.70
CA LYS A 86 2.89 -11.60 -6.91
C LYS A 86 2.24 -10.22 -6.94
N ILE A 87 1.96 -9.66 -5.77
CA ILE A 87 1.30 -8.38 -5.62
C ILE A 87 1.91 -7.58 -4.46
N VAL A 88 2.08 -6.27 -4.67
CA VAL A 88 2.48 -5.31 -3.63
C VAL A 88 1.36 -4.29 -3.47
N VAL A 89 0.89 -4.12 -2.25
CA VAL A 89 -0.07 -3.10 -1.86
C VAL A 89 0.68 -2.05 -1.04
N PHE A 90 0.58 -0.80 -1.45
CA PHE A 90 1.46 0.25 -0.98
C PHE A 90 0.73 1.57 -0.75
N ASP A 91 1.02 2.23 0.37
CA ASP A 91 0.47 3.54 0.74
C ASP A 91 1.56 4.38 1.43
N PRO A 92 2.50 4.96 0.65
CA PRO A 92 3.66 5.64 1.21
C PRO A 92 3.32 6.99 1.85
N PRO A 93 4.23 7.49 2.71
CA PRO A 93 4.34 8.91 3.01
C PRO A 93 4.35 9.76 1.73
N PHE A 94 3.67 10.90 1.76
CA PHE A 94 3.47 11.78 0.62
C PHE A 94 4.39 13.01 0.60
N PHE A 95 4.84 13.50 1.77
CA PHE A 95 5.50 14.82 1.85
C PHE A 95 7.00 14.75 2.12
N TYR A 96 7.47 13.93 3.06
CA TYR A 96 8.88 13.96 3.47
C TYR A 96 9.81 13.03 2.68
N ILE A 97 9.27 12.08 1.90
CA ILE A 97 10.06 11.19 1.05
C ILE A 97 9.85 11.56 -0.42
N SER A 98 10.95 11.81 -1.13
CA SER A 98 10.90 12.08 -2.56
C SER A 98 10.42 10.87 -3.37
N MET A 99 9.72 11.11 -4.48
CA MET A 99 9.19 10.06 -5.35
C MET A 99 10.28 9.12 -5.87
N ASP A 100 11.51 9.61 -6.11
CA ASP A 100 12.62 8.75 -6.56
C ASP A 100 13.06 7.74 -5.50
N LYS A 101 12.98 8.11 -4.21
CA LYS A 101 13.30 7.24 -3.08
C LYS A 101 12.21 6.19 -2.89
N ILE A 102 10.95 6.62 -2.92
CA ILE A 102 9.78 5.73 -2.93
C ILE A 102 9.91 4.70 -4.07
N PHE A 103 10.21 5.15 -5.29
CA PHE A 103 10.38 4.27 -6.44
C PHE A 103 11.54 3.28 -6.27
N LYS A 104 12.72 3.74 -5.82
CA LYS A 104 13.87 2.86 -5.54
C LYS A 104 13.54 1.78 -4.51
N ALA A 105 12.80 2.13 -3.46
CA ALA A 105 12.37 1.20 -2.43
C ALA A 105 11.41 0.13 -3.00
N VAL A 106 10.44 0.53 -3.83
CA VAL A 106 9.57 -0.43 -4.51
C VAL A 106 10.37 -1.32 -5.47
N CYS A 107 11.32 -0.76 -6.23
CA CYS A 107 12.21 -1.53 -7.11
C CYS A 107 13.00 -2.60 -6.35
N ALA A 108 13.43 -2.32 -5.12
CA ALA A 108 14.07 -3.31 -4.26
C ALA A 108 13.10 -4.44 -3.87
N VAL A 109 11.87 -4.10 -3.46
CA VAL A 109 10.83 -5.08 -3.09
C VAL A 109 10.43 -5.97 -4.27
N VAL A 110 10.22 -5.40 -5.45
CA VAL A 110 9.83 -6.16 -6.66
C VAL A 110 11.03 -6.71 -7.43
N LYS A 111 12.26 -6.52 -6.94
CA LYS A 111 13.51 -6.95 -7.58
C LYS A 111 13.63 -6.49 -9.05
N ASN A 112 13.19 -5.26 -9.32
CA ASN A 112 13.06 -4.66 -10.66
C ASN A 112 12.16 -5.45 -11.64
N ASP A 113 11.31 -6.36 -11.16
CA ASP A 113 10.27 -7.00 -11.98
C ASP A 113 9.06 -6.08 -12.12
N PHE A 114 9.06 -5.29 -13.19
CA PHE A 114 7.98 -4.38 -13.53
C PHE A 114 6.68 -5.07 -14.00
N LYS A 115 6.65 -6.42 -14.07
CA LYS A 115 5.42 -7.20 -14.30
C LYS A 115 4.66 -7.50 -13.01
N THR A 116 5.32 -7.33 -11.86
CA THR A 116 4.72 -7.48 -10.52
C THR A 116 3.46 -6.65 -10.41
N LYS A 117 2.41 -7.22 -9.81
CA LYS A 117 1.16 -6.49 -9.62
C LYS A 117 1.34 -5.47 -8.51
N ILE A 118 0.88 -4.24 -8.73
CA ILE A 118 0.99 -3.19 -7.71
C ILE A 118 -0.31 -2.44 -7.56
N LEU A 119 -0.66 -2.15 -6.31
CA LEU A 119 -1.72 -1.25 -5.88
C LEU A 119 -1.06 -0.13 -5.08
N ILE A 120 -1.26 1.13 -5.48
CA ILE A 120 -0.67 2.29 -4.82
C ILE A 120 -1.76 3.28 -4.43
N GLY A 121 -1.94 3.50 -3.13
CA GLY A 121 -2.68 4.65 -2.60
C GLY A 121 -1.84 5.91 -2.77
N PHE A 122 -2.35 6.91 -3.47
CA PHE A 122 -1.61 8.17 -3.65
C PHE A 122 -2.49 9.39 -3.85
N LEU A 123 -1.87 10.57 -3.67
CA LEU A 123 -2.50 11.87 -3.92
C LEU A 123 -2.71 12.10 -5.43
N LYS A 124 -3.96 12.41 -5.81
CA LYS A 124 -4.32 12.72 -7.21
C LYS A 124 -3.57 13.91 -7.78
N ARG A 125 -3.29 14.94 -6.96
CA ARG A 125 -2.57 16.13 -7.43
C ARG A 125 -1.13 15.83 -7.85
N GLU A 126 -0.55 14.74 -7.34
CA GLU A 126 0.81 14.29 -7.64
C GLU A 126 0.83 13.22 -8.74
N GLU A 127 -0.31 12.91 -9.38
CA GLU A 127 -0.42 11.84 -10.38
C GLU A 127 0.62 11.99 -11.50
N LYS A 128 0.85 13.21 -11.97
CA LYS A 128 1.84 13.46 -13.03
C LYS A 128 3.25 13.02 -12.59
N GLU A 129 3.62 13.27 -11.34
CA GLU A 129 4.92 12.87 -10.81
C GLU A 129 4.97 11.37 -10.57
N LEU A 130 3.90 10.79 -9.98
CA LEU A 130 3.76 9.34 -9.79
C LEU A 130 3.96 8.58 -11.11
N MET A 131 3.32 9.03 -12.21
CA MET A 131 3.39 8.37 -13.51
C MET A 131 4.77 8.45 -14.17
N LYS A 132 5.60 9.46 -13.86
CA LYS A 132 6.98 9.52 -14.36
C LYS A 132 7.82 8.35 -13.87
N TYR A 133 7.59 7.90 -12.64
CA TYR A 133 8.35 6.82 -12.01
C TYR A 133 7.63 5.48 -12.17
N PHE A 134 6.36 5.41 -11.76
CA PHE A 134 5.60 4.16 -11.71
C PHE A 134 4.91 3.80 -13.03
N GLY A 135 4.96 4.67 -14.04
CA GLY A 135 4.41 4.39 -15.37
C GLY A 135 4.99 3.12 -16.01
N VAL A 136 6.22 2.73 -15.64
CA VAL A 136 6.88 1.50 -16.10
C VAL A 136 6.12 0.22 -15.71
N PHE A 137 5.33 0.25 -14.63
CA PHE A 137 4.48 -0.87 -14.21
C PHE A 137 3.14 -0.94 -14.96
N GLY A 138 2.82 0.09 -15.76
CA GLY A 138 1.53 0.21 -16.45
C GLY A 138 0.35 0.52 -15.52
N ILE A 139 0.59 1.19 -14.38
CA ILE A 139 -0.48 1.57 -13.47
C ILE A 139 -1.45 2.57 -14.08
N LYS A 140 -2.71 2.49 -13.67
CA LYS A 140 -3.77 3.43 -14.01
C LYS A 140 -4.62 3.73 -12.78
N PRO A 141 -5.25 4.91 -12.69
CA PRO A 141 -6.23 5.16 -11.65
C PRO A 141 -7.35 4.11 -11.71
N THR A 142 -7.89 3.73 -10.56
CA THR A 142 -8.97 2.76 -10.45
C THR A 142 -10.28 3.41 -10.00
N ASN A 143 -11.39 2.69 -10.15
CA ASN A 143 -12.70 3.10 -9.63
C ASN A 143 -12.83 2.93 -8.11
N PHE A 144 -11.81 2.42 -7.43
CA PHE A 144 -11.82 2.16 -6.00
C PHE A 144 -11.67 3.47 -5.21
N VAL A 145 -12.54 3.67 -4.22
CA VAL A 145 -12.51 4.85 -3.35
C VAL A 145 -11.64 4.54 -2.14
N LEU A 146 -10.57 5.31 -1.95
CA LEU A 146 -9.74 5.24 -0.74
C LEU A 146 -10.29 6.17 0.33
N GLU A 147 -10.51 5.61 1.51
CA GLU A 147 -10.98 6.33 2.67
C GLU A 147 -10.00 6.12 3.82
N TYR A 148 -9.68 7.19 4.52
CA TYR A 148 -8.72 7.19 5.63
C TYR A 148 -9.44 7.57 6.92
N ALA A 149 -9.17 6.85 8.00
CA ALA A 149 -9.91 6.92 9.26
C ALA A 149 -9.85 8.31 9.91
N THR A 150 -8.69 8.97 9.84
CA THR A 150 -8.46 10.29 10.46
C THR A 150 -8.57 11.46 9.48
N VAL A 151 -8.77 11.19 8.18
CA VAL A 151 -8.99 12.21 7.17
C VAL A 151 -10.48 12.48 7.02
N LYS A 152 -10.86 13.77 7.01
CA LYS A 152 -12.26 14.18 6.82
C LYS A 152 -12.84 13.59 5.51
N PRO A 153 -14.07 13.06 5.51
CA PRO A 153 -14.65 12.41 4.32
C PRO A 153 -14.65 13.26 3.05
N ASN A 154 -14.87 14.57 3.18
CA ASN A 154 -14.85 15.50 2.05
C ASN A 154 -13.46 15.68 1.40
N LYS A 155 -12.39 15.16 2.01
CA LYS A 155 -11.02 15.15 1.49
C LYS A 155 -10.62 13.82 0.85
N TRP A 156 -11.35 12.72 1.06
CA TRP A 156 -11.04 11.41 0.45
C TRP A 156 -10.95 11.48 -1.09
N LYS A 157 -11.73 12.37 -1.70
CA LYS A 157 -11.67 12.65 -3.15
C LYS A 157 -10.29 13.05 -3.67
N ASN A 158 -9.37 13.49 -2.80
CA ASN A 158 -8.00 13.88 -3.16
C ASN A 158 -7.06 12.68 -3.34
N TYR A 159 -7.48 11.48 -2.92
CA TYR A 159 -6.70 10.25 -3.03
C TYR A 159 -7.25 9.37 -4.14
N CYS A 160 -6.39 8.54 -4.71
CA CYS A 160 -6.74 7.54 -5.71
C CYS A 160 -5.94 6.28 -5.47
N LEU A 161 -6.57 5.12 -5.68
CA LEU A 161 -5.87 3.87 -5.81
C LEU A 161 -5.46 3.68 -7.27
N TYR A 162 -4.17 3.57 -7.52
CA TYR A 162 -3.59 3.24 -8.82
C TYR A 162 -3.25 1.76 -8.87
N SER A 163 -3.47 1.10 -10.01
CA SER A 163 -3.16 -0.33 -10.17
C SER A 163 -2.83 -0.70 -11.60
N ASN A 164 -2.02 -1.74 -11.79
CA ASN A 164 -1.78 -2.39 -13.08
C ASN A 164 -2.60 -3.69 -13.26
N VAL A 165 -3.41 -4.07 -12.27
CA VAL A 165 -4.26 -5.27 -12.28
C VAL A 165 -5.72 -4.91 -11.97
N ASP A 166 -6.65 -5.62 -12.59
CA ASP A 166 -8.06 -5.54 -12.19
C ASP A 166 -8.37 -6.67 -11.20
N LEU A 167 -9.08 -6.33 -10.14
CA LEU A 167 -9.49 -7.24 -9.08
C LEU A 167 -11.01 -7.13 -8.85
N PRO A 168 -11.63 -8.07 -8.12
CA PRO A 168 -13.02 -7.91 -7.68
C PRO A 168 -13.22 -6.56 -6.98
N GLY A 169 -14.11 -5.72 -7.50
CA GLY A 169 -14.38 -4.38 -6.96
C GLY A 169 -13.34 -3.30 -7.28
N ILE A 170 -12.20 -3.64 -7.89
CA ILE A 170 -11.13 -2.70 -8.26
C ILE A 170 -10.87 -2.81 -9.76
N ARG A 171 -11.35 -1.85 -10.54
CA ARG A 171 -11.18 -1.80 -11.99
C ARG A 171 -10.43 -0.54 -12.39
N LYS A 172 -9.40 -0.70 -13.22
CA LYS A 172 -8.71 0.42 -13.85
C LYS A 172 -9.71 1.25 -14.67
N ILE A 173 -9.63 2.56 -14.53
CA ILE A 173 -10.42 3.48 -15.34
C ILE A 173 -9.76 3.57 -16.71
N THR A 174 -10.37 2.94 -17.72
CA THR A 174 -10.09 3.24 -19.11
C THR A 174 -10.82 4.53 -19.47
N LYS A 175 -10.10 5.59 -19.82
CA LYS A 175 -10.72 6.81 -20.35
C LYS A 175 -11.70 6.42 -21.47
N ARG A 176 -12.92 6.95 -21.40
CA ARG A 176 -13.80 7.11 -22.56
C ARG A 176 -13.26 8.22 -23.44
#